data_AF-A0A917C0U0-F1
#
_entry.id   AF-A0A917C0U0-F1
#
_cell.length_a   1.000
_cell.length_b   1.000
_cell.length_c   1.000
_cell.angle_alpha   90.00
_cell.angle_beta   90.00
_cell.angle_gamma   90.00
#
_symmetry.space_group_name_H-M   'P 1'
#
loop_
_entity.id
_entity.type
_entity.pdbx_description
1 polymer ?
#
loop_
_entity_poly.entity_id
_entity_poly.type
_entity_poly.pdbx_seq_one_letter_code
_entity_poly.pdbx_strand_id
1 'polypeptide(L)'
;MTRLFIVWVVLVGLTILSMISGQAGSDVPHLSVLALALLFGFSVLKAEGILRHFLDLRSSSPGWRGGFTAFLIGLAVVLFAMTAFKI
;
A
#
# COMPACT_ATOMS: atom_id res chain seq x y z
N MET A 1 -24.78 5.36 1.18
CA MET A 1 -23.46 5.24 1.85
C MET A 1 -22.53 6.33 1.35
N THR A 2 -21.81 7.00 2.24
CA THR A 2 -20.87 8.08 1.89
C THR A 2 -19.61 7.49 1.24
N ARG A 3 -19.02 8.13 0.23
CA ARG A 3 -17.79 7.68 -0.46
C ARG A 3 -16.66 7.29 0.50
N LEU A 4 -16.51 8.02 1.60
CA LEU A 4 -15.50 7.76 2.64
C LEU A 4 -15.70 6.41 3.34
N PHE A 5 -16.95 6.02 3.61
CA PHE A 5 -17.25 4.75 4.25
C PHE A 5 -16.88 3.56 3.36
N ILE A 6 -17.16 3.64 2.06
CA ILE A 6 -16.77 2.60 1.10
C ILE A 6 -15.24 2.45 1.07
N VAL A 7 -14.51 3.56 1.01
CA VAL A 7 -13.04 3.55 1.00
C VAL A 7 -12.51 2.97 2.30
N TRP A 8 -13.12 3.34 3.44
CA TRP A 8 -12.75 2.77 4.73
C TRP A 8 -12.91 1.24 4.75
N VAL A 9 -14.04 0.70 4.26
CA VAL A 9 -14.24 -0.76 4.16
C VAL A 9 -13.17 -1.41 3.27
N VAL A 10 -12.85 -0.79 2.13
CA VAL A 10 -11.78 -1.28 1.24
C VAL A 10 -10.43 -1.27 1.95
N LEU A 11 -10.11 -0.23 2.72
CA LEU A 11 -8.86 -0.15 3.49
C LEU A 11 -8.78 -1.21 4.58
N VAL A 12 -9.90 -1.54 5.23
CA VAL A 12 -9.97 -2.66 6.19
C VAL A 12 -9.68 -3.98 5.48
N GLY A 13 -10.34 -4.23 4.34
CA GLY A 13 -10.09 -5.44 3.54
C GLY A 13 -8.63 -5.56 3.10
N LEU A 14 -8.04 -4.48 2.58
CA LEU A 14 -6.63 -4.43 2.21
C LEU A 14 -5.70 -4.65 3.41
N THR A 15 -6.09 -4.21 4.61
CA THR A 15 -5.31 -4.44 5.84
C THR A 15 -5.29 -5.92 6.20
N ILE A 16 -6.43 -6.60 6.15
CA ILE A 16 -6.51 -8.04 6.38
C ILE A 16 -5.66 -8.79 5.34
N LEU A 17 -5.78 -8.46 4.06
CA LEU A 17 -4.97 -9.06 3.00
C LEU A 17 -3.47 -8.79 3.18
N SER A 18 -3.09 -7.61 3.68
CA SER A 18 -1.71 -7.28 4.03
C SER A 18 -1.21 -8.17 5.17
N MET A 19 -2.00 -8.36 6.22
CA MET A 19 -1.62 -9.21 7.35
C MET A 19 -1.44 -10.67 6.91
N ILE A 20 -2.33 -11.18 6.06
CA ILE A 20 -2.21 -12.53 5.48
C ILE A 20 -0.93 -12.64 4.65
N SER A 21 -0.66 -11.67 3.78
CA SER A 21 0.54 -11.67 2.91
C SER A 21 1.83 -11.55 3.72
N GLY A 22 1.83 -10.71 4.75
CA GLY A 22 2.95 -10.57 5.67
C GLY A 22 3.08 -11.72 6.66
N GLN A 23 2.21 -12.73 6.58
CA GLN A 23 2.12 -13.85 7.51
C GLN A 23 2.17 -13.38 8.97
N ALA A 24 1.40 -12.33 9.27
CA ALA A 24 1.41 -11.68 10.57
C ALA A 24 1.07 -12.68 11.68
N GLY A 25 1.98 -12.83 12.65
CA GLY A 25 1.81 -13.77 13.77
C GLY A 25 2.33 -15.18 13.51
N SER A 26 3.01 -15.45 12.38
CA SER A 26 3.75 -16.69 12.16
C SER A 26 5.25 -16.50 12.39
N ASP A 27 5.93 -17.58 12.81
CA ASP A 27 7.39 -17.61 13.00
C ASP A 27 8.14 -17.92 11.69
N VAL A 28 7.63 -17.44 10.56
CA VAL A 28 8.26 -17.70 9.27
C VAL A 28 9.51 -16.82 9.13
N PRO A 29 10.71 -17.41 8.96
CA PRO A 29 11.96 -16.65 9.02
C PRO A 29 12.10 -15.67 7.86
N HIS A 30 11.58 -16.00 6.67
CA HIS A 30 11.63 -15.16 5.48
C HIS A 30 10.33 -15.25 4.68
N LEU A 31 9.81 -14.10 4.25
CA LEU A 31 8.67 -14.01 3.33
C LEU A 31 9.12 -14.38 1.91
N SER A 32 8.24 -15.05 1.16
CA SER A 32 8.47 -15.29 -0.27
C SER A 32 8.41 -13.96 -1.05
N VAL A 33 9.06 -13.92 -2.22
CA VAL A 33 9.06 -12.72 -3.10
C VAL A 33 7.62 -12.33 -3.48
N LEU A 34 6.76 -13.32 -3.73
CA LEU A 34 5.34 -13.09 -4.04
C LEU A 34 4.61 -12.48 -2.83
N ALA A 35 4.83 -13.00 -1.63
CA ALA A 35 4.22 -12.49 -0.40
C ALA A 35 4.65 -11.03 -0.12
N LEU A 36 5.93 -10.71 -0.33
CA LEU A 36 6.45 -9.35 -0.27
C LEU A 36 5.79 -8.45 -1.33
N ALA A 37 5.72 -8.90 -2.59
CA ALA A 37 5.11 -8.13 -3.67
C ALA A 37 3.63 -7.79 -3.38
N LEU A 38 2.87 -8.75 -2.86
CA LEU A 38 1.48 -8.54 -2.43
C LEU A 38 1.40 -7.56 -1.25
N LEU A 39 2.24 -7.73 -0.24
CA LEU A 39 2.29 -6.85 0.94
C LEU A 39 2.56 -5.39 0.55
N PHE A 40 3.57 -5.15 -0.29
CA PHE A 40 3.90 -3.82 -0.78
C PHE A 40 2.83 -3.27 -1.72
N GLY A 41 2.28 -4.11 -2.61
CA GLY A 41 1.16 -3.73 -3.49
C GLY A 41 -0.06 -3.24 -2.71
N PHE A 42 -0.49 -4.00 -1.69
CA PHE A 42 -1.59 -3.57 -0.81
C PHE A 42 -1.25 -2.31 -0.03
N SER A 43 0.00 -2.11 0.35
CA SER A 43 0.45 -0.90 1.05
C SER A 43 0.33 0.34 0.17
N VAL A 44 0.71 0.24 -1.11
CA VAL A 44 0.53 1.33 -2.10
C VAL A 44 -0.95 1.65 -2.30
N LEU A 45 -1.79 0.63 -2.50
CA LEU A 45 -3.23 0.83 -2.69
C LEU A 45 -3.89 1.50 -1.48
N LYS A 46 -3.50 1.11 -0.26
CA LYS A 46 -3.98 1.76 0.97
C LYS A 46 -3.54 3.22 1.05
N ALA A 47 -2.26 3.49 0.81
CA ALA A 47 -1.71 4.85 0.88
C ALA A 47 -2.35 5.77 -0.17
N GLU A 48 -2.54 5.29 -1.39
CA GLU A 48 -3.23 6.03 -2.45
C GLU A 48 -4.69 6.32 -2.08
N GLY A 49 -5.40 5.33 -1.52
CA GLY A 49 -6.77 5.49 -1.04
C GLY A 49 -6.88 6.56 0.05
N ILE A 50 -5.98 6.52 1.04
CA ILE A 50 -5.91 7.51 2.13
C ILE A 50 -5.64 8.91 1.55
N LEU A 51 -4.61 9.05 0.71
CA LEU A 51 -4.25 10.34 0.13
C LEU A 51 -5.40 10.94 -0.69
N ARG A 52 -5.98 10.17 -1.60
CA ARG A 52 -7.02 10.67 -2.53
C ARG A 52 -8.38 10.89 -1.89
N HIS A 53 -8.70 10.19 -0.79
CA HIS A 53 -10.06 10.21 -0.24
C HIS A 53 -10.13 10.90 1.12
N PHE A 54 -9.12 10.72 1.99
CA PHE A 54 -9.12 11.28 3.34
C PHE A 54 -8.24 12.53 3.46
N LEU A 55 -7.14 12.60 2.73
CA LEU A 55 -6.26 13.80 2.67
C LEU A 55 -6.55 14.69 1.46
N ASP A 56 -7.67 14.41 0.78
CA ASP A 56 -8.19 15.18 -0.35
C ASP A 56 -7.19 15.49 -1.47
N LEU A 57 -6.20 14.62 -1.71
CA LEU A 57 -5.28 14.74 -2.86
C LEU A 57 -6.05 14.80 -4.19
N ARG A 58 -7.30 14.32 -4.23
CA ARG A 58 -8.18 14.43 -5.41
C ARG A 58 -8.42 15.88 -5.86
N SER A 59 -8.51 16.84 -4.93
CA SER A 59 -8.72 18.27 -5.25
C SER A 59 -7.43 19.00 -5.63
N SER A 60 -6.27 18.37 -5.43
CA SER A 60 -4.97 18.91 -5.79
C SER A 60 -4.72 18.90 -7.31
N SER A 61 -3.77 19.73 -7.76
CA SER A 61 -3.38 19.81 -9.17
C SER A 61 -2.95 18.43 -9.74
N PRO A 62 -3.11 18.18 -11.05
CA PRO A 62 -2.70 16.93 -11.67
C PRO A 62 -1.23 16.55 -11.42
N GLY A 63 -0.33 17.54 -11.40
CA GLY A 63 1.10 17.34 -11.11
C GLY A 63 1.34 16.79 -9.71
N TRP A 64 0.68 17.36 -8.69
CA TRP A 64 0.78 16.87 -7.31
C TRP A 64 0.22 15.45 -7.15
N ARG A 65 -0.91 15.15 -7.78
CA ARG A 65 -1.49 13.80 -7.75
C ARG A 65 -0.54 12.76 -8.37
N GLY A 66 0.01 13.08 -9.53
CA GLY A 66 0.98 12.23 -10.22
C GLY A 66 2.27 12.06 -9.42
N GLY A 67 2.81 13.16 -8.91
CA GLY A 67 4.04 13.18 -8.11
C GLY A 67 3.94 12.31 -6.86
N PHE A 68 2.86 12.44 -6.07
CA PHE A 68 2.66 11.59 -4.90
C PHE A 68 2.47 10.12 -5.26
N THR A 69 1.75 9.83 -6.36
CA THR A 69 1.57 8.44 -6.81
C THR A 69 2.91 7.82 -7.23
N ALA A 70 3.71 8.55 -8.01
CA ALA A 70 5.05 8.12 -8.42
C ALA A 70 5.99 7.95 -7.23
N PHE A 71 5.94 8.87 -6.26
CA PHE A 71 6.72 8.79 -5.02
C PHE A 71 6.36 7.54 -4.20
N LEU A 72 5.07 7.25 -4.01
CA LEU A 72 4.62 6.05 -3.30
C LEU A 72 5.08 4.76 -3.98
N ILE A 73 4.94 4.68 -5.31
CA ILE A 73 5.38 3.52 -6.08
C ILE A 73 6.90 3.37 -5.98
N GLY A 74 7.66 4.45 -6.17
CA GLY A 74 9.12 4.46 -6.07
C GLY A 74 9.60 4.01 -4.68
N LEU A 75 9.00 4.57 -3.62
CA LEU A 75 9.30 4.16 -2.25
C LEU A 75 9.00 2.68 -2.02
N ALA A 76 7.84 2.18 -2.47
CA ALA A 76 7.48 0.77 -2.33
C ALA A 76 8.45 -0.16 -3.09
N VAL A 77 8.88 0.24 -4.29
CA VAL A 77 9.87 -0.52 -5.09
C VAL A 77 11.21 -0.57 -4.38
N VAL A 78 11.68 0.54 -3.82
CA VAL A 78 12.96 0.59 -3.08
C VAL A 78 12.88 -0.31 -1.84
N LEU A 79 11.83 -0.18 -1.03
CA LEU A 79 11.66 -1.00 0.17
C LEU A 79 11.49 -2.49 -0.16
N PHE A 80 10.75 -2.81 -1.22
CA PHE A 80 10.65 -4.17 -1.74
C PHE A 80 12.02 -4.70 -2.16
N ALA A 81 12.82 -3.93 -2.91
CA ALA A 81 14.12 -4.38 -3.37
C ALA A 81 15.07 -4.64 -2.20
N MET A 82 15.12 -3.74 -1.22
CA MET A 82 15.93 -3.91 -0.01
C MET A 82 15.54 -5.17 0.75
N THR A 83 14.24 -5.43 0.91
CA THR A 83 13.73 -6.58 1.67
C THR A 83 13.85 -7.91 0.91
N ALA A 84 13.60 -7.91 -0.40
CA ALA A 84 13.62 -9.11 -1.22
C ALA A 84 15.04 -9.55 -1.59
N PHE A 85 15.96 -8.60 -1.80
CA PHE A 85 17.31 -8.89 -2.29
C PHE A 85 18.40 -8.70 -1.22
N LYS A 86 18.05 -8.29 0.01
CA LYS A 86 18.99 -8.04 1.12
C LYS A 86 20.15 -7.13 0.71
N ILE A 87 19.83 -6.02 0.05
CA ILE A 87 20.79 -4.97 -0.36
C ILE A 87 20.92 -3.94 0.77
#